data_AF-A0A6I1Q2J8-F1
#
_entry.id   AF-A0A6I1Q2J8-F1
#
_cell.length_a   1.000
_cell.length_b   1.000
_cell.length_c   1.000
_cell.angle_alpha   90.00
_cell.angle_beta   90.00
_cell.angle_gamma   90.00
#
_symmetry.space_group_name_H-M   'P 1'
#
loop_
_entity.id
_entity.type
_entity.pdbx_description
1 polymer ?
#
loop_
_entity_poly.entity_id
_entity_poly.type
_entity_poly.pdbx_seq_one_letter_code
_entity_poly.pdbx_strand_id
1 'polypeptide(L)'
;MSNSKDPKKANNDEFDPTRLDAGGADGSDALEESLPPTFVHIPNQSEISQAARQFFAGQLDNSLVAAIVAESEEVAHSTRKILQEHMRIGGNFAHIMISVQNDFVSRLGDTPKSRSAATELVYRFLEQVFRRSRSWVKLYIKVYEKFSSNVGAVQILSLSDMQLLTSNDIGDDIIDMVVDAKKENPELSKREIKKLISDFREQLAEKDTRLDVVTNQLSDVAGELDDTKSDRDRLTEEAKRLQQQIEREKKNANGTLVELAEAQRMLSVLQNQLANTERELTTRTNELRAASEKVQTKEVPVPTLPEHIKNLQEATQSAMDDFKKASEKAEAMRAEVAALEQRRNAEAARIEAQEVLEKKIKGLLQKFGDFMQDYHSAQLLVTAEGAHKAFAGLFTALADLVGKFHGELQAAARAA
;
A
#
# COMPACT_ATOMS: atom_id res chain seq x y z
N MET A 1 17.73 90.62 13.42
CA MET A 1 16.65 89.91 12.71
C MET A 1 17.07 88.45 12.62
N SER A 2 17.10 87.75 13.75
CA SER A 2 16.04 86.86 14.26
C SER A 2 15.89 85.60 13.42
N ASN A 3 16.74 84.60 13.70
CA ASN A 3 16.55 83.23 13.28
C ASN A 3 15.93 82.42 14.42
N SER A 4 14.86 81.71 14.06
CA SER A 4 14.00 80.87 14.91
C SER A 4 14.79 79.84 15.73
N LYS A 5 14.51 79.76 17.04
CA LYS A 5 14.83 78.63 17.92
C LYS A 5 13.52 78.13 18.52
N ASP A 6 12.98 77.05 17.98
CA ASP A 6 11.94 76.26 18.65
C ASP A 6 12.54 75.50 19.85
N PRO A 7 11.87 75.46 21.02
CA PRO A 7 12.32 74.71 22.16
C PRO A 7 11.88 73.24 22.10
N LYS A 8 12.76 72.38 22.63
CA LYS A 8 12.61 70.95 22.90
C LYS A 8 11.23 70.57 23.43
N LYS A 9 10.53 69.65 22.75
CA LYS A 9 9.45 68.84 23.36
C LYS A 9 10.10 67.85 24.31
N ALA A 10 9.89 68.04 25.61
CA ALA A 10 10.16 67.05 26.63
C ALA A 10 9.08 65.95 26.54
N ASN A 11 9.50 64.71 26.30
CA ASN A 11 8.67 63.53 26.48
C ASN A 11 8.60 63.25 27.99
N ASN A 12 7.55 63.73 28.65
CA ASN A 12 7.12 63.19 29.93
C ASN A 12 6.13 62.06 29.62
N ASP A 13 6.65 60.86 29.36
CA ASP A 13 5.86 59.63 29.47
C ASP A 13 5.78 59.28 30.96
N GLU A 14 4.84 59.93 31.62
CA GLU A 14 4.39 59.59 32.96
C GLU A 14 3.64 58.25 32.87
N PHE A 15 4.23 57.22 33.46
CA PHE A 15 3.69 55.86 33.50
C PHE A 15 2.29 55.87 34.15
N ASP A 16 1.26 55.68 33.32
CA ASP A 16 -0.14 55.58 33.75
C ASP A 16 -0.55 54.10 33.77
N PRO A 17 -0.72 53.48 34.96
CA PRO A 17 -1.06 52.06 35.10
C PRO A 17 -2.51 51.74 34.69
N THR A 18 -3.28 52.70 34.16
CA THR A 18 -4.66 52.51 33.69
C THR A 18 -4.82 52.64 32.17
N ARG A 19 -3.73 52.91 31.44
CA ARG A 19 -3.75 52.88 29.97
C ARG A 19 -3.76 51.44 29.46
N LEU A 20 -4.82 51.11 28.72
CA LEU A 20 -4.96 49.87 27.96
C LEU A 20 -3.96 49.90 26.80
N ASP A 21 -3.05 48.92 26.75
CA ASP A 21 -2.26 48.63 25.55
C ASP A 21 -3.18 48.11 24.45
N ALA A 22 -3.80 49.05 23.75
CA ALA A 22 -4.51 48.80 22.50
C ALA A 22 -3.48 48.68 21.37
N GLY A 23 -2.71 47.59 21.38
CA GLY A 23 -1.72 47.26 20.37
C GLY A 23 -1.89 45.82 19.92
N GLY A 24 -2.59 45.61 18.82
CA GLY A 24 -2.74 44.31 18.18
C GLY A 24 -1.39 43.75 17.76
N ALA A 25 -1.00 42.65 18.38
CA ALA A 25 -0.05 41.70 17.83
C ALA A 25 -0.79 40.36 17.68
N ASP A 26 -1.35 40.14 16.50
CA ASP A 26 -1.99 38.88 16.11
C ASP A 26 -0.92 37.83 15.80
N GLY A 27 -0.02 37.60 16.76
CA GLY A 27 1.12 36.70 16.69
C GLY A 27 1.20 35.83 17.94
N SER A 28 1.84 34.66 17.82
CA SER A 28 2.03 33.68 18.90
C SER A 28 2.61 34.27 20.19
N ASP A 29 3.33 35.38 20.09
CA ASP A 29 4.10 35.99 21.16
C ASP A 29 3.21 36.85 22.10
N ALA A 30 2.10 37.42 21.62
CA ALA A 30 1.15 38.16 22.47
C ALA A 30 0.31 37.23 23.37
N LEU A 31 0.17 35.96 22.95
CA LEU A 31 -0.44 34.93 23.78
C LEU A 31 0.47 34.50 24.93
N GLU A 32 1.79 34.54 24.71
CA GLU A 32 2.82 34.08 25.65
C GLU A 32 2.89 34.96 26.90
N GLU A 33 2.79 36.29 26.74
CA GLU A 33 2.75 37.25 27.85
C GLU A 33 1.50 37.11 28.74
N SER A 34 0.46 36.42 28.23
CA SER A 34 -0.80 36.20 28.93
C SER A 34 -0.93 34.84 29.62
N LEU A 35 -0.02 33.89 29.33
CA LEU A 35 0.01 32.57 29.95
C LEU A 35 0.80 32.63 31.27
N PRO A 36 0.30 32.02 32.35
CA PRO A 36 1.08 31.95 33.59
C PRO A 36 2.41 31.22 33.33
N PRO A 37 3.49 31.57 34.04
CA PRO A 37 4.76 30.87 33.90
C PRO A 37 4.55 29.38 34.22
N THR A 38 4.61 28.55 33.18
CA THR A 38 4.49 27.10 33.30
C THR A 38 5.85 26.50 33.54
N PHE A 39 5.92 25.53 34.45
CA PHE A 39 7.12 24.73 34.65
C PHE A 39 7.48 23.99 33.35
N VAL A 40 8.76 24.04 32.97
CA VAL A 40 9.29 23.45 31.73
C VAL A 40 9.25 21.91 31.79
N HIS A 41 9.43 21.36 32.98
CA HIS A 41 9.38 19.94 33.28
C HIS A 41 8.77 19.74 34.67
N ILE A 42 8.03 18.65 34.86
CA ILE A 42 7.50 18.25 36.16
C ILE A 42 8.20 16.98 36.62
N PRO A 43 9.19 17.06 37.52
CA PRO A 43 10.03 15.93 37.84
C PRO A 43 9.28 14.82 38.57
N ASN A 44 9.68 13.58 38.32
CA ASN A 44 9.15 12.42 39.03
C ASN A 44 9.90 12.19 40.37
N GLN A 45 9.34 11.35 41.24
CA GLN A 45 9.91 11.06 42.56
C GLN A 45 11.37 10.57 42.50
N SER A 46 11.71 9.77 41.49
CA SER A 46 13.08 9.26 41.31
C SER A 46 14.05 10.38 40.98
N GLU A 47 13.69 11.28 40.06
CA GLU A 47 14.48 12.45 39.68
C GLU A 47 14.69 13.39 40.86
N ILE A 48 13.62 13.68 41.62
CA ILE A 48 13.69 14.52 42.82
C ILE A 48 14.64 13.88 43.85
N SER A 49 14.48 12.58 44.12
CA SER A 49 15.31 11.86 45.07
C SER A 49 16.78 11.81 44.66
N GLN A 50 17.05 11.59 43.37
CA GLN A 50 18.41 11.56 42.84
C GLN A 50 19.07 12.93 42.89
N ALA A 51 18.35 13.98 42.48
CA ALA A 51 18.83 15.35 42.53
C ALA A 51 19.10 15.79 43.98
N ALA A 52 18.18 15.53 44.90
CA ALA A 52 18.36 15.88 46.31
C ALA A 52 19.58 15.19 46.92
N ARG A 53 19.82 13.91 46.60
CA ARG A 53 21.04 13.20 47.00
C ARG A 53 22.28 13.81 46.36
N GLN A 54 22.25 14.14 45.07
CA GLN A 54 23.41 14.71 44.39
C GLN A 54 23.82 16.08 44.95
N PHE A 55 22.85 16.94 45.28
CA PHE A 55 23.12 18.30 45.74
C PHE A 55 23.37 18.40 47.25
N PHE A 56 22.64 17.62 48.05
CA PHE A 56 22.63 17.79 49.51
C PHE A 56 23.30 16.66 50.29
N ALA A 57 23.58 15.50 49.67
CA ALA A 57 24.23 14.41 50.38
C ALA A 57 25.64 14.81 50.83
N GLY A 58 25.98 14.48 52.08
CA GLY A 58 27.27 14.81 52.69
C GLY A 58 27.37 16.25 53.24
N GLN A 59 26.39 17.11 52.95
CA GLN A 59 26.31 18.47 53.50
C GLN A 59 25.18 18.63 54.52
N LEU A 60 24.05 17.94 54.31
CA LEU A 60 22.89 17.95 55.19
C LEU A 60 22.64 16.58 55.80
N ASP A 61 21.92 16.55 56.93
CA ASP A 61 21.47 15.30 57.54
C ASP A 61 20.46 14.58 56.64
N ASN A 62 20.48 13.26 56.66
CA ASN A 62 19.63 12.42 55.83
C ASN A 62 18.13 12.65 56.12
N SER A 63 17.76 13.01 57.36
CA SER A 63 16.37 13.34 57.70
C SER A 63 15.91 14.64 57.02
N LEU A 64 16.79 15.65 56.94
CA LEU A 64 16.51 16.91 56.26
C LEU A 64 16.47 16.74 54.75
N VAL A 65 17.36 15.91 54.17
CA VAL A 65 17.32 15.55 52.74
C VAL A 65 16.00 14.85 52.40
N ALA A 66 15.52 13.93 53.25
CA ALA A 66 14.24 13.27 53.04
C ALA A 66 13.05 14.25 53.12
N ALA A 67 13.09 15.22 54.06
CA ALA A 67 12.09 16.27 54.13
C ALA A 67 12.09 17.16 52.87
N ILE A 68 13.27 17.55 52.37
CA ILE A 68 13.40 18.31 51.12
C ILE A 68 12.81 17.54 49.93
N VAL A 69 13.06 16.22 49.86
CA VAL A 69 12.46 15.36 48.82
C VAL A 69 10.93 15.38 48.92
N ALA A 70 10.37 15.19 50.11
CA ALA A 70 8.92 15.20 50.32
C ALA A 70 8.28 16.55 49.94
N GLU A 71 8.87 17.67 50.36
CA GLU A 71 8.39 19.02 50.00
C GLU A 71 8.52 19.26 48.47
N SER A 72 9.58 18.78 47.84
CA SER A 72 9.76 18.87 46.39
C SER A 72 8.74 18.03 45.62
N GLU A 73 8.36 16.87 46.16
CA GLU A 73 7.28 16.03 45.59
C GLU A 73 5.93 16.74 45.66
N GLU A 74 5.62 17.43 46.76
CA GLU A 74 4.40 18.24 46.91
C GLU A 74 4.35 19.40 45.91
N VAL A 75 5.48 20.05 45.65
CA VAL A 75 5.60 21.07 44.60
C VAL A 75 5.31 20.46 43.22
N ALA A 76 5.94 19.32 42.89
CA ALA A 76 5.69 18.65 41.62
C ALA A 76 4.24 18.19 41.47
N HIS A 77 3.62 17.68 42.55
CA HIS A 77 2.19 17.31 42.56
C HIS A 77 1.27 18.52 42.33
N SER A 78 1.54 19.63 43.02
CA SER A 78 0.81 20.89 42.86
C SER A 78 0.88 21.39 41.41
N THR A 79 2.05 21.29 40.78
CA THR A 79 2.23 21.66 39.37
C THR A 79 1.40 20.80 38.43
N ARG A 80 1.36 19.47 38.62
CA ARG A 80 0.49 18.58 37.81
C ARG A 80 -0.97 18.97 37.96
N LYS A 81 -1.39 19.29 39.18
CA LYS A 81 -2.77 19.72 39.46
C LYS A 81 -3.11 21.02 38.72
N ILE A 82 -2.20 22.01 38.71
CA ILE A 82 -2.39 23.25 37.93
C ILE A 82 -2.59 22.95 36.44
N LEU A 83 -1.80 22.02 35.87
CA LEU A 83 -1.95 21.64 34.47
C LEU A 83 -3.28 20.94 34.18
N GLN A 84 -3.73 20.05 35.06
CA GLN A 84 -5.06 19.45 34.98
C GLN A 84 -6.17 20.50 35.07
N GLU A 85 -5.99 21.52 35.90
CA GLU A 85 -6.92 22.64 35.99
C GLU A 85 -6.97 23.44 34.67
N HIS A 86 -5.85 23.63 33.98
CA HIS A 86 -5.85 24.22 32.64
C HIS A 86 -6.67 23.40 31.64
N MET A 87 -6.54 22.06 31.66
CA MET A 87 -7.37 21.18 30.83
C MET A 87 -8.85 21.26 31.21
N ARG A 88 -9.17 21.36 32.50
CA ARG A 88 -10.54 21.52 33.00
C ARG A 88 -11.15 22.84 32.55
N ILE A 89 -10.38 23.93 32.57
CA ILE A 89 -10.81 25.24 32.04
C ILE A 89 -11.13 25.13 30.55
N GLY A 90 -10.23 24.53 29.76
CA GLY A 90 -10.45 24.32 28.32
C GLY A 90 -11.69 23.47 28.04
N GLY A 91 -11.90 22.39 28.80
CA GLY A 91 -13.08 21.54 28.69
C GLY A 91 -14.38 22.29 29.00
N ASN A 92 -14.39 23.14 30.03
CA ASN A 92 -15.55 23.96 30.35
C ASN A 92 -15.86 24.97 29.22
N PHE A 93 -14.84 25.60 28.62
CA PHE A 93 -15.06 26.47 27.47
C PHE A 93 -15.60 25.71 26.26
N ALA A 94 -15.06 24.53 25.97
CA ALA A 94 -15.54 23.66 24.89
C ALA A 94 -17.00 23.23 25.13
N HIS A 95 -17.36 22.85 26.35
CA HIS A 95 -18.74 22.49 26.70
C HIS A 95 -19.72 23.66 26.55
N ILE A 96 -19.32 24.88 26.96
CA ILE A 96 -20.13 26.09 26.72
C ILE A 96 -20.32 26.29 25.21
N MET A 97 -19.24 26.20 24.44
CA MET A 97 -19.26 26.33 22.97
C MET A 97 -20.24 25.34 22.33
N ILE A 98 -20.11 24.06 22.66
CA ILE A 98 -20.95 22.98 22.12
C ILE A 98 -22.42 23.19 22.53
N SER A 99 -22.68 23.57 23.78
CA SER A 99 -24.05 23.78 24.27
C SER A 99 -24.77 24.90 23.51
N VAL A 100 -24.10 26.03 23.28
CA VAL A 100 -24.68 27.16 22.53
C VAL A 100 -24.81 26.83 21.04
N GLN A 101 -23.82 26.13 20.46
CA GLN A 101 -23.90 25.67 19.07
C GLN A 101 -25.10 24.73 18.86
N ASN A 102 -25.31 23.77 19.76
CA ASN A 102 -26.43 22.83 19.67
C ASN A 102 -27.79 23.54 19.77
N ASP A 103 -27.92 24.53 20.66
CA ASP A 103 -29.13 25.37 20.73
C ASP A 103 -29.38 26.13 19.42
N PHE A 104 -28.36 26.78 18.84
CA PHE A 104 -28.49 27.48 17.56
C PHE A 104 -28.83 26.55 16.40
N VAL A 105 -28.21 25.36 16.34
CA VAL A 105 -28.51 24.33 15.35
C VAL A 105 -29.97 23.86 15.48
N SER A 106 -30.45 23.66 16.71
CA SER A 106 -31.83 23.22 16.95
C SER A 106 -32.88 24.29 16.58
N ARG A 107 -32.59 25.58 16.82
CA ARG A 107 -33.53 26.69 16.58
C ARG A 107 -33.51 27.24 15.16
N LEU A 108 -32.32 27.27 14.53
CA LEU A 108 -32.08 27.96 13.26
C LEU A 108 -31.69 27.00 12.12
N GLY A 109 -31.58 25.70 12.41
CA GLY A 109 -31.12 24.67 11.48
C GLY A 109 -29.59 24.51 11.47
N ASP A 110 -29.12 23.33 11.07
CA ASP A 110 -27.69 23.03 10.94
C ASP A 110 -27.11 23.68 9.67
N THR A 111 -26.55 24.87 9.83
CA THR A 111 -25.90 25.59 8.74
C THR A 111 -24.56 26.16 9.22
N PRO A 112 -23.57 26.36 8.32
CA PRO A 112 -22.33 27.01 8.68
C PRO A 112 -22.54 28.41 9.30
N LYS A 113 -23.58 29.12 8.86
CA LYS A 113 -23.95 30.45 9.38
C LYS A 113 -24.44 30.39 10.82
N SER A 114 -25.32 29.44 11.17
CA SER A 114 -25.83 29.29 12.54
C SER A 114 -24.72 28.87 13.51
N ARG A 115 -23.85 27.93 13.11
CA ARG A 115 -22.68 27.53 13.90
C ARG A 115 -21.67 28.66 14.11
N SER A 116 -21.40 29.45 13.06
CA SER A 116 -20.48 30.61 13.16
C SER A 116 -21.04 31.70 14.08
N ALA A 117 -22.34 31.99 13.98
CA ALA A 117 -23.01 32.96 14.86
C ALA A 117 -22.97 32.55 16.34
N ALA A 118 -23.24 31.27 16.63
CA ALA A 118 -23.11 30.71 17.97
C ALA A 118 -21.68 30.83 18.51
N THR A 119 -20.70 30.48 17.67
CA THR A 119 -19.28 30.53 18.00
C THR A 119 -18.82 31.95 18.34
N GLU A 120 -19.22 32.93 17.53
CA GLU A 120 -18.92 34.34 17.76
C GLU A 120 -19.51 34.84 19.08
N LEU A 121 -20.77 34.48 19.38
CA LEU A 121 -21.44 34.86 20.62
C LEU A 121 -20.71 34.31 21.85
N VAL A 122 -20.31 33.03 21.81
CA VAL A 122 -19.58 32.38 22.91
C VAL A 122 -18.23 33.05 23.13
N TYR A 123 -17.47 33.33 22.06
CA TYR A 123 -16.18 34.00 22.20
C TYR A 123 -16.32 35.38 22.85
N ARG A 124 -17.28 36.20 22.42
CA ARG A 124 -17.54 37.52 23.03
C ARG A 124 -17.92 37.41 24.50
N PHE A 125 -18.78 36.45 24.85
CA PHE A 125 -19.17 36.20 26.23
C PHE A 125 -17.97 35.83 27.10
N LEU A 126 -17.14 34.87 26.66
CA LEU A 126 -15.97 34.41 27.40
C LEU A 126 -14.92 35.53 27.52
N GLU A 127 -14.70 36.29 26.46
CA GLU A 127 -13.78 37.44 26.47
C GLU A 127 -14.22 38.50 27.49
N GLN A 128 -15.51 38.85 27.50
CA GLN A 128 -16.04 39.85 28.43
C GLN A 128 -16.02 39.39 29.90
N VAL A 129 -16.42 38.14 30.16
CA VAL A 129 -16.53 37.62 31.53
C VAL A 129 -15.16 37.37 32.15
N PHE A 130 -14.26 36.71 31.41
CA PHE A 130 -12.95 36.32 31.93
C PHE A 130 -11.88 37.39 31.73
N ARG A 131 -12.19 38.47 31.00
CA ARG A 131 -11.24 39.54 30.64
C ARG A 131 -9.96 39.00 30.00
N ARG A 132 -10.12 38.00 29.14
CA ARG A 132 -9.04 37.35 28.39
C ARG A 132 -9.30 37.49 26.91
N SER A 133 -8.24 37.60 26.12
CA SER A 133 -8.36 37.73 24.68
C SER A 133 -9.04 36.50 24.08
N ARG A 134 -9.75 36.72 22.97
CA ARG A 134 -10.35 35.63 22.20
C ARG A 134 -9.36 34.52 21.83
N SER A 135 -8.12 34.89 21.48
CA SER A 135 -7.07 33.95 21.11
C SER A 135 -6.67 33.04 22.28
N TRP A 136 -6.69 33.55 23.52
CA TRP A 136 -6.44 32.76 24.72
C TRP A 136 -7.55 31.73 24.96
N VAL A 137 -8.81 32.14 24.83
CA VAL A 137 -9.96 31.23 24.95
C VAL A 137 -9.89 30.13 23.89
N LYS A 138 -9.60 30.52 22.63
CA LYS A 138 -9.46 29.59 21.51
C LYS A 138 -8.33 28.59 21.74
N LEU A 139 -7.20 29.02 22.30
CA LEU A 139 -6.08 28.15 22.64
C LEU A 139 -6.51 27.07 23.64
N TYR A 140 -7.17 27.45 24.73
CA TYR A 140 -7.60 26.49 25.76
C TYR A 140 -8.62 25.48 25.24
N ILE A 141 -9.57 25.93 24.41
CA ILE A 141 -10.52 25.03 23.74
C ILE A 141 -9.75 24.04 22.86
N LYS A 142 -8.83 24.52 22.01
CA LYS A 142 -8.04 23.68 21.11
C LYS A 142 -7.14 22.68 21.85
N VAL A 143 -6.45 23.13 22.90
CA VAL A 143 -5.61 22.25 23.71
C VAL A 143 -6.47 21.16 24.34
N TYR A 144 -7.64 21.50 24.88
CA TYR A 144 -8.57 20.50 25.41
C TYR A 144 -9.05 19.53 24.32
N GLU A 145 -9.54 20.02 23.20
CA GLU A 145 -10.03 19.18 22.09
C GLU A 145 -8.96 18.22 21.58
N LYS A 146 -7.70 18.69 21.50
CA LYS A 146 -6.58 17.90 20.98
C LYS A 146 -6.01 16.90 21.98
N PHE A 147 -5.92 17.26 23.26
CA PHE A 147 -5.19 16.47 24.27
C PHE A 147 -6.09 15.79 25.30
N SER A 148 -7.40 16.04 25.32
CA SER A 148 -8.32 15.44 26.32
C SER A 148 -8.32 13.91 26.32
N SER A 149 -8.04 13.28 25.18
CA SER A 149 -7.92 11.82 25.04
C SER A 149 -6.52 11.28 25.36
N ASN A 150 -5.48 12.12 25.36
CA ASN A 150 -4.09 11.71 25.57
C ASN A 150 -3.57 12.17 26.94
N VAL A 151 -3.92 11.39 27.97
CA VAL A 151 -3.52 11.67 29.36
C VAL A 151 -1.99 11.67 29.53
N GLY A 152 -1.27 10.84 28.76
CA GLY A 152 0.19 10.79 28.79
C GLY A 152 0.82 12.09 28.33
N ALA A 153 0.35 12.64 27.21
CA ALA A 153 0.81 13.91 26.67
C ALA A 153 0.56 15.07 27.66
N VAL A 154 -0.61 15.12 28.30
CA VAL A 154 -0.94 16.13 29.32
C VAL A 154 -0.02 16.07 30.54
N GLN A 155 0.55 14.92 30.88
CA GLN A 155 1.45 14.80 32.03
C GLN A 155 2.88 15.28 31.74
N ILE A 156 3.28 15.25 30.47
CA ILE A 156 4.67 15.44 30.04
C ILE A 156 4.87 16.81 29.39
N LEU A 157 3.89 17.25 28.61
CA LEU A 157 3.98 18.50 27.86
C LEU A 157 3.56 19.68 28.73
N SER A 158 4.32 20.78 28.63
CA SER A 158 3.85 22.05 29.16
C SER A 158 2.71 22.62 28.30
N LEU A 159 1.96 23.60 28.84
CA LEU A 159 0.93 24.29 28.06
C LEU A 159 1.49 24.96 26.80
N SER A 160 2.72 25.47 26.88
CA SER A 160 3.44 26.07 25.76
C SER A 160 3.81 25.04 24.69
N ASP A 161 4.17 23.82 25.08
CA ASP A 161 4.45 22.73 24.13
C ASP A 161 3.15 22.27 23.46
N MET A 162 2.08 22.11 24.24
CA MET A 162 0.75 21.78 23.71
C MET A 162 0.25 22.84 22.73
N GLN A 163 0.51 24.13 22.99
CA GLN A 163 0.18 25.22 22.07
C GLN A 163 0.79 25.01 20.68
N LEU A 164 2.06 24.60 20.60
CA LEU A 164 2.74 24.33 19.32
C LEU A 164 2.08 23.19 18.54
N LEU A 165 1.49 22.24 19.26
CA LEU A 165 0.90 21.01 18.74
C LEU A 165 -0.60 21.14 18.42
N THR A 166 -1.23 22.29 18.66
CA THR A 166 -2.67 22.51 18.42
C THR A 166 -3.07 22.75 16.96
N SER A 167 -2.11 22.75 16.04
CA SER A 167 -2.41 22.98 14.62
C SER A 167 -3.08 21.73 14.03
N ASN A 168 -4.10 21.92 13.18
CA ASN A 168 -4.92 20.81 12.67
C ASN A 168 -4.15 19.84 11.77
N ASP A 169 -3.04 20.30 11.20
CA ASP A 169 -2.10 19.54 10.38
C ASP A 169 -1.14 18.68 11.21
N ILE A 170 -1.20 18.75 12.54
CA ILE A 170 -0.42 17.91 13.45
C ILE A 170 -1.28 16.71 13.84
N GLY A 171 -0.90 15.52 13.38
CA GLY A 171 -1.52 14.27 13.79
C GLY A 171 -1.11 13.83 15.19
N ASP A 172 -1.77 12.78 15.68
CA ASP A 172 -1.46 12.17 16.98
C ASP A 172 -0.05 11.53 16.99
N ASP A 173 0.42 11.10 15.82
CA ASP A 173 1.77 10.59 15.57
C ASP A 173 2.88 11.61 15.90
N ILE A 174 2.74 12.85 15.41
CA ILE A 174 3.69 13.93 15.74
C ILE A 174 3.62 14.28 17.23
N ILE A 175 2.43 14.24 17.83
CA ILE A 175 2.25 14.47 19.26
C ILE A 175 3.02 13.42 20.06
N ASP A 176 2.82 12.14 19.77
CA ASP A 176 3.48 11.05 20.47
C ASP A 176 5.00 11.11 20.32
N MET A 177 5.50 11.47 19.14
CA MET A 177 6.93 11.68 18.90
C MET A 177 7.51 12.83 19.73
N VAL A 178 6.79 13.96 19.83
CA VAL A 178 7.23 15.09 20.68
C VAL A 178 7.17 14.72 22.15
N VAL A 179 6.15 13.96 22.57
CA VAL A 179 6.04 13.43 23.93
C VAL A 179 7.23 12.54 24.25
N ASP A 180 7.59 11.60 23.37
CA ASP A 180 8.72 10.69 23.59
C ASP A 180 10.06 11.44 23.60
N ALA A 181 10.26 12.40 22.69
CA ALA A 181 11.43 13.27 22.72
C ALA A 181 11.55 14.06 24.03
N LYS A 182 10.41 14.55 24.56
CA LYS A 182 10.37 15.28 25.84
C LYS A 182 10.56 14.37 27.06
N LYS A 183 10.16 13.10 26.99
CA LYS A 183 10.51 12.09 28.00
C LYS A 183 12.00 11.83 28.05
N GLU A 184 12.65 11.70 26.89
CA GLU A 184 14.09 11.45 26.80
C GLU A 184 14.92 12.68 27.19
N ASN A 185 14.47 13.88 26.79
CA ASN A 185 15.10 15.14 27.12
C ASN A 185 14.07 16.18 27.60
N PRO A 186 13.84 16.26 28.93
CA PRO A 186 12.88 17.20 29.50
C PRO A 186 13.24 18.69 29.28
N GLU A 187 14.51 19.00 29.02
CA GLU A 187 15.00 20.37 28.81
C GLU A 187 14.90 20.83 27.35
N LEU A 188 14.24 20.05 26.48
CA LEU A 188 14.02 20.45 25.09
C LEU A 188 13.38 21.84 25.01
N SER A 189 14.07 22.74 24.32
CA SER A 189 13.60 24.11 24.12
C SER A 189 12.45 24.15 23.11
N LYS A 190 11.62 25.18 23.22
CA LYS A 190 10.54 25.49 22.28
C LYS A 190 11.02 25.51 20.82
N ARG A 191 12.26 25.98 20.57
CA ARG A 191 12.86 26.04 19.23
C ARG A 191 13.20 24.65 18.70
N GLU A 192 13.72 23.77 19.55
CA GLU A 192 14.02 22.39 19.19
C GLU A 192 12.74 21.61 18.94
N ILE A 193 11.70 21.79 19.75
CA ILE A 193 10.38 21.18 19.53
C ILE A 193 9.78 21.65 18.19
N LYS A 194 9.83 22.95 17.89
CA LYS A 194 9.39 23.47 16.58
C LYS A 194 10.15 22.83 15.41
N LYS A 195 11.47 22.67 15.56
CA LYS A 195 12.30 22.03 14.53
C LYS A 195 11.90 20.55 14.36
N LEU A 196 11.75 19.83 15.47
CA LEU A 196 11.33 18.43 15.48
C LEU A 196 9.99 18.22 14.78
N ILE A 197 9.00 19.09 15.07
CA ILE A 197 7.70 19.08 14.39
C ILE A 197 7.87 19.30 12.88
N SER A 198 8.71 20.25 12.47
CA SER A 198 8.97 20.52 11.05
C SER A 198 9.61 19.33 10.34
N ASP A 199 10.66 18.75 10.95
CA ASP A 199 11.40 17.62 10.37
C ASP A 199 10.48 16.40 10.20
N PHE A 200 9.58 16.15 11.18
CA PHE A 200 8.61 15.05 11.05
C PHE A 200 7.52 15.30 10.02
N ARG A 201 7.04 16.54 9.89
CA ARG A 201 6.09 16.90 8.83
C ARG A 201 6.67 16.65 7.45
N GLU A 202 7.94 17.00 7.24
CA GLU A 202 8.63 16.75 5.98
C GLU A 202 8.75 15.25 5.70
N GLN A 203 9.13 14.45 6.71
CA GLN A 203 9.20 13.00 6.57
C GLN A 203 7.84 12.34 6.30
N LEU A 204 6.77 12.84 6.91
CA LEU A 204 5.41 12.35 6.66
C LEU A 204 4.96 12.69 5.25
N ALA A 205 5.17 13.93 4.80
CA ALA A 205 4.88 14.32 3.42
C ALA A 205 5.67 13.50 2.39
N GLU A 206 6.95 13.20 2.68
CA GLU A 206 7.76 12.32 1.84
C GLU A 206 7.22 10.88 1.82
N LYS A 207 6.74 10.35 2.95
CA LYS A 207 6.11 9.02 3.01
C LYS A 207 4.79 8.98 2.27
N ASP A 208 3.95 10.00 2.43
CA ASP A 208 2.64 10.08 1.74
C ASP A 208 2.84 10.15 0.23
N THR A 209 3.77 10.98 -0.25
CA THR A 209 4.09 11.03 -1.70
C THR A 209 4.61 9.68 -2.23
N ARG A 210 5.40 8.94 -1.44
CA ARG A 210 5.81 7.58 -1.81
C ARG A 210 4.63 6.60 -1.81
N LEU A 211 3.73 6.68 -0.83
CA LEU A 211 2.53 5.86 -0.78
C LEU A 211 1.61 6.12 -1.97
N ASP A 212 1.44 7.37 -2.37
CA ASP A 212 0.67 7.74 -3.57
C ASP A 212 1.29 7.13 -4.84
N VAL A 213 2.61 7.19 -4.98
CA VAL A 213 3.32 6.57 -6.11
C VAL A 213 3.11 5.05 -6.12
N VAL A 214 3.29 4.38 -4.97
CA VAL A 214 3.10 2.92 -4.86
C VAL A 214 1.64 2.54 -5.10
N THR A 215 0.69 3.35 -4.63
CA THR A 215 -0.74 3.11 -4.83
C THR A 215 -1.12 3.23 -6.30
N ASN A 216 -0.58 4.23 -7.01
CA ASN A 216 -0.77 4.37 -8.45
C ASN A 216 -0.15 3.18 -9.20
N GLN A 217 1.08 2.77 -8.86
CA GLN A 217 1.71 1.58 -9.44
C GLN A 217 0.91 0.30 -9.19
N LEU A 218 0.34 0.14 -8.00
CA LEU A 218 -0.52 -1.01 -7.69
C LEU A 218 -1.81 -0.97 -8.51
N SER A 219 -2.40 0.21 -8.71
CA SER A 219 -3.57 0.39 -9.57
C SER A 219 -3.25 0.06 -11.03
N ASP A 220 -2.09 0.46 -11.53
CA ASP A 220 -1.64 0.15 -12.90
C ASP A 220 -1.44 -1.36 -13.08
N VAL A 221 -0.74 -2.01 -12.14
CA VAL A 221 -0.53 -3.47 -12.15
C VAL A 221 -1.85 -4.23 -12.02
N ALA A 222 -2.79 -3.74 -11.21
CA ALA A 222 -4.12 -4.33 -11.11
C ALA A 222 -4.89 -4.22 -12.45
N GLY A 223 -4.77 -3.08 -13.15
CA GLY A 223 -5.31 -2.90 -14.50
C GLY A 223 -4.70 -3.87 -15.52
N GLU A 224 -3.37 -3.99 -15.54
CA GLU A 224 -2.67 -4.95 -16.40
C GLU A 224 -3.08 -6.40 -16.10
N LEU A 225 -3.31 -6.74 -14.82
CA LEU A 225 -3.77 -8.06 -14.42
C LEU A 225 -5.19 -8.34 -14.93
N ASP A 226 -6.09 -7.36 -14.89
CA ASP A 226 -7.44 -7.50 -15.43
C ASP A 226 -7.44 -7.64 -16.97
N ASP A 227 -6.60 -6.87 -17.67
CA ASP A 227 -6.42 -6.96 -19.12
C ASP A 227 -5.88 -8.34 -19.53
N THR A 228 -4.82 -8.81 -18.88
CA THR A 228 -4.23 -10.13 -19.14
C THR A 228 -5.20 -11.27 -18.82
N LYS A 229 -6.05 -11.11 -17.80
CA LYS A 229 -7.09 -12.07 -17.48
C LYS A 229 -8.16 -12.13 -18.56
N SER A 230 -8.59 -10.97 -19.07
CA SER A 230 -9.54 -10.86 -20.19
C SER A 230 -8.98 -11.50 -21.46
N ASP A 231 -7.72 -11.23 -21.80
CA ASP A 231 -7.04 -11.80 -22.96
C ASP A 231 -6.91 -13.32 -22.84
N ARG A 232 -6.56 -13.84 -21.65
CA ARG A 232 -6.52 -15.27 -21.38
C ARG A 232 -7.88 -15.93 -21.55
N ASP A 233 -8.96 -15.30 -21.09
CA ASP A 233 -10.31 -15.82 -21.25
C ASP A 233 -10.71 -15.86 -22.73
N ARG A 234 -10.41 -14.81 -23.48
CA ARG A 234 -10.59 -14.75 -24.94
C ARG A 234 -9.80 -15.84 -25.68
N LEU A 235 -8.52 -16.00 -25.38
CA LEU A 235 -7.66 -17.03 -25.98
C LEU A 235 -8.18 -18.44 -25.66
N THR A 236 -8.72 -18.64 -24.46
CA THR A 236 -9.34 -19.91 -24.05
C THR A 236 -10.59 -20.20 -24.88
N GLU A 237 -11.43 -19.20 -25.15
CA GLU A 237 -12.58 -19.35 -26.05
C GLU A 237 -12.16 -19.65 -27.50
N GLU A 238 -11.16 -18.94 -28.01
CA GLU A 238 -10.62 -19.16 -29.36
C GLU A 238 -10.04 -20.58 -29.50
N ALA A 239 -9.26 -21.05 -28.52
CA ALA A 239 -8.75 -22.42 -28.48
C ALA A 239 -9.88 -23.47 -28.50
N LYS A 240 -10.95 -23.24 -27.73
CA LYS A 240 -12.12 -24.13 -27.72
C LYS A 240 -12.84 -24.16 -29.07
N ARG A 241 -12.97 -23.00 -29.74
CA ARG A 241 -13.56 -22.92 -31.09
C ARG A 241 -12.73 -23.67 -32.13
N LEU A 242 -11.41 -23.48 -32.12
CA LEU A 242 -10.49 -24.19 -33.02
C LEU A 242 -10.55 -25.70 -32.80
N GLN A 243 -10.61 -26.16 -31.54
CA GLN A 243 -10.73 -27.58 -31.22
C GLN A 243 -12.04 -28.18 -31.78
N GLN A 244 -13.16 -27.47 -31.67
CA GLN A 244 -14.42 -27.88 -32.29
C GLN A 244 -14.35 -27.92 -33.82
N GLN A 245 -13.64 -26.98 -34.43
CA GLN A 245 -13.43 -26.96 -35.88
C GLN A 245 -12.61 -28.17 -36.34
N ILE A 246 -11.50 -28.47 -35.66
CA ILE A 246 -10.67 -29.65 -35.93
C ILE A 246 -11.49 -30.94 -35.81
N GLU A 247 -12.35 -31.05 -34.79
CA GLU A 247 -13.22 -32.22 -34.63
C GLU A 247 -14.23 -32.35 -35.78
N ARG A 248 -14.81 -31.25 -36.25
CA ARG A 248 -15.71 -31.25 -37.42
C ARG A 248 -14.97 -31.63 -38.69
N GLU A 249 -13.79 -31.06 -38.92
CA GLU A 249 -12.95 -31.39 -40.07
C GLU A 249 -12.54 -32.87 -40.06
N LYS A 250 -12.16 -33.43 -38.90
CA LYS A 250 -11.90 -34.87 -38.76
C LYS A 250 -13.12 -35.73 -39.09
N LYS A 251 -14.31 -35.33 -38.64
CA LYS A 251 -15.57 -36.05 -38.98
C LYS A 251 -15.85 -35.99 -40.48
N ASN A 252 -15.68 -34.82 -41.10
CA ASN A 252 -15.88 -34.64 -42.54
C ASN A 252 -14.87 -35.47 -43.35
N ALA A 253 -13.58 -35.44 -42.97
CA ALA A 253 -12.54 -36.24 -43.60
C ALA A 253 -12.79 -37.75 -43.46
N ASN A 254 -13.28 -38.22 -42.31
CA ASN A 254 -13.69 -39.61 -42.16
C ASN A 254 -14.90 -39.95 -43.04
N GLY A 255 -15.86 -39.03 -43.20
CA GLY A 255 -16.98 -39.19 -44.12
C GLY A 255 -16.53 -39.37 -45.58
N THR A 256 -15.63 -38.50 -46.05
CA THR A 256 -15.10 -38.59 -47.42
C THR A 256 -14.26 -39.86 -47.65
N LEU A 257 -13.52 -40.33 -46.63
CA LEU A 257 -12.82 -41.62 -46.71
C LEU A 257 -13.78 -42.81 -46.84
N VAL A 258 -14.92 -42.78 -46.16
CA VAL A 258 -15.96 -43.82 -46.28
C VAL A 258 -16.59 -43.78 -47.68
N GLU A 259 -16.94 -42.61 -48.18
CA GLU A 259 -17.46 -42.43 -49.55
C GLU A 259 -16.45 -42.91 -50.61
N LEU A 260 -15.16 -42.61 -50.44
CA LEU A 260 -14.10 -43.09 -51.32
C LEU A 260 -13.99 -44.62 -51.29
N ALA A 261 -14.07 -45.24 -50.11
CA ALA A 261 -14.06 -46.69 -49.97
C ALA A 261 -15.28 -47.35 -50.64
N GLU A 262 -16.45 -46.70 -50.58
CA GLU A 262 -17.65 -47.16 -51.27
C GLU A 262 -17.53 -47.01 -52.80
N ALA A 263 -17.00 -45.88 -53.29
CA ALA A 263 -16.69 -45.68 -54.70
C ALA A 263 -15.68 -46.72 -55.21
N GLN A 264 -14.67 -47.06 -54.41
CA GLN A 264 -13.70 -48.09 -54.75
C GLN A 264 -14.34 -49.48 -54.83
N ARG A 265 -15.26 -49.82 -53.92
CA ARG A 265 -16.05 -51.06 -54.02
C ARG A 265 -16.91 -51.08 -55.28
N MET A 266 -17.61 -49.98 -55.61
CA MET A 266 -18.39 -49.88 -56.84
C MET A 266 -17.51 -50.04 -58.08
N LEU A 267 -16.31 -49.44 -58.09
CA LEU A 267 -15.35 -49.59 -59.17
C LEU A 267 -14.88 -51.03 -59.32
N SER A 268 -14.63 -51.75 -58.23
CA SER A 268 -14.33 -53.20 -58.29
C SER A 268 -15.50 -54.03 -58.82
N VAL A 269 -16.74 -53.69 -58.47
CA VAL A 269 -17.94 -54.34 -59.05
C VAL A 269 -18.02 -54.09 -60.56
N LEU A 270 -17.83 -52.84 -60.98
CA LEU A 270 -17.81 -52.47 -62.40
C LEU A 270 -16.67 -53.16 -63.15
N GLN A 271 -15.47 -53.26 -62.58
CA GLN A 271 -14.35 -54.00 -63.17
C GLN A 271 -14.67 -55.48 -63.34
N ASN A 272 -15.30 -56.11 -62.35
CA ASN A 272 -15.73 -57.51 -62.46
C ASN A 272 -16.82 -57.70 -63.52
N GLN A 273 -17.78 -56.77 -63.61
CA GLN A 273 -18.78 -56.78 -64.67
C GLN A 273 -18.12 -56.60 -66.04
N LEU A 274 -17.18 -55.68 -66.17
CA LEU A 274 -16.44 -55.42 -67.40
C LEU A 274 -15.67 -56.67 -67.83
N ALA A 275 -14.94 -57.31 -66.92
CA ALA A 275 -14.25 -58.57 -67.17
C ALA A 275 -15.21 -59.71 -67.57
N ASN A 276 -16.41 -59.78 -66.97
CA ASN A 276 -17.43 -60.75 -67.37
C ASN A 276 -17.98 -60.44 -68.77
N THR A 277 -18.27 -59.18 -69.07
CA THR A 277 -18.73 -58.77 -70.42
C THR A 277 -17.65 -58.94 -71.47
N GLU A 278 -16.36 -58.79 -71.14
CA GLU A 278 -15.23 -59.09 -72.03
C GLU A 278 -15.12 -60.59 -72.27
N ARG A 279 -15.33 -61.42 -71.25
CA ARG A 279 -15.44 -62.88 -71.43
C ARG A 279 -16.62 -63.23 -72.33
N GLU A 280 -17.79 -62.67 -72.11
CA GLU A 280 -18.95 -62.88 -72.98
C GLU A 280 -18.70 -62.39 -74.41
N LEU A 281 -18.05 -61.23 -74.57
CA LEU A 281 -17.64 -60.70 -75.88
C LEU A 281 -16.64 -61.63 -76.55
N THR A 282 -15.64 -62.14 -75.84
CA THR A 282 -14.66 -63.07 -76.41
C THR A 282 -15.32 -64.40 -76.76
N THR A 283 -16.24 -64.91 -75.94
CA THR A 283 -17.07 -66.08 -76.28
C THR A 283 -17.91 -65.82 -77.53
N ARG A 284 -18.64 -64.70 -77.59
CA ARG A 284 -19.41 -64.31 -78.79
C ARG A 284 -18.53 -64.04 -80.00
N THR A 285 -17.33 -63.52 -79.82
CA THR A 285 -16.35 -63.28 -80.88
C THR A 285 -15.79 -64.61 -81.38
N ASN A 286 -15.60 -65.60 -80.50
CA ASN A 286 -15.21 -66.96 -80.86
C ASN A 286 -16.36 -67.72 -81.54
N GLU A 287 -17.60 -67.50 -81.11
CA GLU A 287 -18.82 -68.01 -81.78
C GLU A 287 -19.02 -67.35 -83.16
N LEU A 288 -18.77 -66.05 -83.27
CA LEU A 288 -18.72 -65.32 -84.53
C LEU A 288 -17.56 -65.80 -85.40
N ARG A 289 -16.40 -66.16 -84.81
CA ARG A 289 -15.25 -66.74 -85.52
C ARG A 289 -15.59 -68.12 -86.07
N ALA A 290 -16.33 -68.92 -85.31
CA ALA A 290 -16.88 -70.20 -85.75
C ALA A 290 -17.98 -70.02 -86.82
N ALA A 291 -18.78 -68.96 -86.72
CA ALA A 291 -19.77 -68.58 -87.73
C ALA A 291 -19.12 -67.92 -88.99
N SER A 292 -17.89 -67.40 -88.88
CA SER A 292 -17.16 -66.73 -89.95
C SER A 292 -16.25 -67.65 -90.78
N GLU A 293 -16.25 -68.97 -90.54
CA GLU A 293 -15.76 -69.94 -91.54
C GLU A 293 -16.67 -70.00 -92.79
N LYS A 294 -17.77 -69.26 -92.80
CA LYS A 294 -18.47 -68.84 -94.00
C LYS A 294 -18.48 -67.31 -94.11
N VAL A 295 -17.77 -66.85 -95.15
CA VAL A 295 -17.98 -65.60 -95.91
C VAL A 295 -17.27 -64.32 -95.41
N GLN A 296 -16.27 -63.97 -96.23
CA GLN A 296 -15.83 -62.66 -96.76
C GLN A 296 -15.66 -61.43 -95.85
N THR A 297 -14.39 -60.99 -95.86
CA THR A 297 -13.74 -59.74 -95.50
C THR A 297 -14.51 -58.43 -95.72
N LYS A 298 -14.41 -57.52 -94.73
CA LYS A 298 -14.26 -56.07 -94.95
C LYS A 298 -13.59 -55.38 -93.75
N GLU A 299 -12.56 -54.58 -94.04
CA GLU A 299 -11.79 -53.77 -93.10
C GLU A 299 -12.64 -52.61 -92.53
N VAL A 300 -12.49 -52.32 -91.23
CA VAL A 300 -12.98 -51.09 -90.59
C VAL A 300 -11.89 -50.54 -89.64
N PRO A 301 -11.62 -49.22 -89.61
CA PRO A 301 -10.48 -48.63 -88.90
C PRO A 301 -10.79 -48.38 -87.41
N VAL A 302 -9.78 -48.56 -86.55
CA VAL A 302 -9.87 -48.31 -85.10
C VAL A 302 -9.51 -46.84 -84.79
N PRO A 303 -10.40 -46.07 -84.12
CA PRO A 303 -10.12 -44.71 -83.65
C PRO A 303 -9.09 -44.68 -82.52
N THR A 304 -8.34 -43.61 -82.50
CA THR A 304 -7.26 -43.22 -81.58
C THR A 304 -7.67 -43.11 -80.11
N LEU A 305 -6.66 -43.30 -79.25
CA LEU A 305 -6.69 -43.09 -77.79
C LEU A 305 -7.36 -41.76 -77.38
N PRO A 306 -8.15 -41.72 -76.29
CA PRO A 306 -8.75 -40.48 -75.81
C PRO A 306 -7.79 -39.67 -74.91
N GLU A 307 -7.85 -38.34 -75.05
CA GLU A 307 -7.03 -37.30 -74.40
C GLU A 307 -7.32 -37.09 -72.90
N HIS A 308 -7.06 -38.06 -72.02
CA HIS A 308 -7.13 -37.84 -70.56
C HIS A 308 -5.80 -37.95 -69.81
N ILE A 309 -4.68 -38.07 -70.52
CA ILE A 309 -3.35 -38.10 -69.89
C ILE A 309 -2.74 -36.69 -69.68
N LYS A 310 -3.39 -35.61 -70.12
CA LYS A 310 -2.91 -34.24 -69.82
C LYS A 310 -3.48 -33.63 -68.53
N ASN A 311 -4.68 -34.02 -68.09
CA ASN A 311 -5.28 -33.46 -66.86
C ASN A 311 -4.83 -34.16 -65.57
N LEU A 312 -4.29 -35.38 -65.64
CA LEU A 312 -3.73 -36.06 -64.47
C LEU A 312 -2.40 -35.45 -64.04
N GLN A 313 -1.55 -35.07 -65.00
CA GLN A 313 -0.24 -34.52 -64.70
C GLN A 313 -0.34 -33.13 -64.05
N GLU A 314 -1.23 -32.27 -64.54
CA GLU A 314 -1.52 -30.96 -63.94
C GLU A 314 -2.21 -31.08 -62.57
N ALA A 315 -3.13 -32.03 -62.40
CA ALA A 315 -3.76 -32.31 -61.11
C ALA A 315 -2.76 -32.86 -60.07
N THR A 316 -1.82 -33.72 -60.48
CA THR A 316 -0.75 -34.20 -59.60
C THR A 316 0.26 -33.12 -59.26
N GLN A 317 0.56 -32.21 -60.19
CA GLN A 317 1.49 -31.11 -59.94
C GLN A 317 0.90 -30.09 -58.97
N SER A 318 -0.38 -29.71 -59.14
CA SER A 318 -1.09 -28.83 -58.21
C SER A 318 -1.21 -29.46 -56.82
N ALA A 319 -1.54 -30.75 -56.73
CA ALA A 319 -1.60 -31.47 -55.46
C ALA A 319 -0.22 -31.56 -54.78
N MET A 320 0.86 -31.66 -55.54
CA MET A 320 2.22 -31.70 -55.01
C MET A 320 2.68 -30.32 -54.50
N ASP A 321 2.28 -29.23 -55.16
CA ASP A 321 2.58 -27.86 -54.71
C ASP A 321 1.77 -27.48 -53.47
N ASP A 322 0.50 -27.90 -53.39
CA ASP A 322 -0.32 -27.74 -52.19
C ASP A 322 0.22 -28.59 -51.03
N PHE A 323 0.70 -29.80 -51.31
CA PHE A 323 1.38 -30.64 -50.31
C PHE A 323 2.67 -30.00 -49.80
N LYS A 324 3.49 -29.39 -50.67
CA LYS A 324 4.70 -28.66 -50.25
C LYS A 324 4.37 -27.47 -49.36
N LYS A 325 3.40 -26.63 -49.75
CA LYS A 325 2.97 -25.48 -48.93
C LYS A 325 2.39 -25.92 -47.58
N ALA A 326 1.60 -26.99 -47.57
CA ALA A 326 1.07 -27.56 -46.34
C ALA A 326 2.18 -28.15 -45.46
N SER A 327 3.19 -28.79 -46.06
CA SER A 327 4.37 -29.33 -45.37
C SER A 327 5.22 -28.21 -44.75
N GLU A 328 5.50 -27.13 -45.48
CA GLU A 328 6.24 -25.97 -44.98
C GLU A 328 5.48 -25.28 -43.83
N LYS A 329 4.16 -25.14 -43.96
CA LYS A 329 3.32 -24.58 -42.89
C LYS A 329 3.27 -25.50 -41.67
N ALA A 330 3.26 -26.82 -41.86
CA ALA A 330 3.32 -27.79 -40.78
C ALA A 330 4.67 -27.78 -40.06
N GLU A 331 5.78 -27.61 -40.79
CA GLU A 331 7.11 -27.44 -40.20
C GLU A 331 7.23 -26.12 -39.43
N ALA A 332 6.71 -25.01 -39.97
CA ALA A 332 6.69 -23.72 -39.28
C ALA A 332 5.88 -23.78 -37.97
N MET A 333 4.68 -24.38 -38.00
CA MET A 333 3.87 -24.57 -36.79
C MET A 333 4.53 -25.51 -35.77
N ARG A 334 5.23 -26.56 -36.23
CA ARG A 334 6.01 -27.44 -35.33
C ARG A 334 7.16 -26.68 -34.66
N ALA A 335 7.85 -25.80 -35.39
CA ALA A 335 8.90 -24.97 -34.82
C ALA A 335 8.34 -23.96 -33.80
N GLU A 336 7.19 -23.36 -34.07
CA GLU A 336 6.51 -22.44 -33.16
C GLU A 336 6.03 -23.14 -31.88
N VAL A 337 5.43 -24.33 -32.00
CA VAL A 337 5.04 -25.14 -30.85
C VAL A 337 6.26 -25.52 -30.00
N ALA A 338 7.38 -25.93 -30.61
CA ALA A 338 8.60 -26.25 -29.88
C ALA A 338 9.18 -25.02 -29.14
N ALA A 339 9.10 -23.83 -29.73
CA ALA A 339 9.53 -22.58 -29.10
C ALA A 339 8.63 -22.19 -27.92
N LEU A 340 7.31 -22.35 -28.06
CA LEU A 340 6.34 -22.11 -26.99
C LEU A 340 6.48 -23.13 -25.85
N GLU A 341 6.74 -24.41 -26.15
CA GLU A 341 7.03 -25.43 -25.14
C GLU A 341 8.31 -25.11 -24.36
N GLN A 342 9.37 -24.64 -25.03
CA GLN A 342 10.58 -24.19 -24.35
C GLN A 342 10.33 -22.98 -23.43
N ARG A 343 9.56 -21.98 -23.88
CA ARG A 343 9.19 -20.83 -23.04
C ARG A 343 8.34 -21.25 -21.84
N ARG A 344 7.34 -22.09 -22.06
CA ARG A 344 6.49 -22.62 -20.99
C ARG A 344 7.32 -23.39 -19.95
N ASN A 345 8.26 -24.22 -20.39
CA ASN A 345 9.12 -24.96 -19.47
C ASN A 345 10.06 -24.03 -18.68
N ALA A 346 10.58 -22.98 -19.31
CA ALA A 346 11.40 -21.97 -18.64
C ALA A 346 10.61 -21.17 -17.60
N GLU A 347 9.37 -20.78 -17.92
CA GLU A 347 8.48 -20.08 -17.00
C GLU A 347 8.02 -20.98 -15.85
N ALA A 348 7.68 -22.25 -16.12
CA ALA A 348 7.33 -23.23 -15.09
C ALA A 348 8.48 -23.45 -14.10
N ALA A 349 9.72 -23.58 -14.60
CA ALA A 349 10.90 -23.69 -13.75
C ALA A 349 11.13 -22.42 -12.90
N ARG A 350 10.83 -21.23 -13.43
CA ARG A 350 10.91 -19.97 -12.69
C ARG A 350 9.87 -19.91 -11.57
N ILE A 351 8.65 -20.35 -11.85
CA ILE A 351 7.56 -20.39 -10.86
C ILE A 351 7.89 -21.39 -9.74
N GLU A 352 8.35 -22.60 -10.07
CA GLU A 352 8.78 -23.56 -9.06
C GLU A 352 9.93 -23.01 -8.19
N ALA A 353 10.89 -22.32 -8.80
CA ALA A 353 11.97 -21.67 -8.05
C ALA A 353 11.45 -20.56 -7.11
N GLN A 354 10.46 -19.78 -7.55
CA GLN A 354 9.80 -18.77 -6.73
C GLN A 354 9.01 -19.38 -5.59
N GLU A 355 8.24 -20.44 -5.82
CA GLU A 355 7.48 -21.14 -4.77
C GLU A 355 8.40 -21.75 -3.71
N VAL A 356 9.53 -22.33 -4.12
CA VAL A 356 10.54 -22.85 -3.18
C VAL A 356 11.16 -21.71 -2.36
N LEU A 357 11.44 -20.57 -2.98
CA LEU A 357 11.96 -19.39 -2.28
C LEU A 357 10.94 -18.83 -1.29
N GLU A 358 9.69 -18.68 -1.70
CA GLU A 358 8.60 -18.19 -0.86
C GLU A 358 8.36 -19.13 0.33
N LYS A 359 8.38 -20.44 0.11
CA LYS A 359 8.27 -21.45 1.18
C LYS A 359 9.44 -21.34 2.16
N LYS A 360 10.66 -21.08 1.68
CA LYS A 360 11.82 -20.84 2.54
C LYS A 360 11.67 -19.56 3.37
N ILE A 361 11.20 -18.47 2.77
CA ILE A 361 10.97 -17.19 3.47
C ILE A 361 9.87 -17.33 4.52
N LYS A 362 8.73 -17.94 4.18
CA LYS A 362 7.65 -18.25 5.12
C LYS A 362 8.12 -19.14 6.27
N GLY A 363 8.95 -20.15 5.98
CA GLY A 363 9.56 -21.01 7.00
C GLY A 363 10.53 -20.26 7.92
N LEU A 364 11.28 -19.29 7.40
CA LEU A 364 12.16 -18.42 8.19
C LEU A 364 11.34 -17.51 9.13
N LEU A 365 10.26 -16.92 8.63
CA LEU A 365 9.33 -16.10 9.42
C LEU A 365 8.70 -16.90 10.56
N GLN A 366 8.27 -18.14 10.31
CA GLN A 366 7.71 -19.00 11.35
C GLN A 366 8.75 -19.27 12.45
N LYS A 367 9.97 -19.66 12.08
CA LYS A 367 11.05 -19.92 13.05
C LYS A 367 11.42 -18.68 13.86
N PHE A 368 11.37 -17.50 13.24
CA PHE A 368 11.59 -16.24 13.94
C PHE A 368 10.46 -15.94 14.94
N GLY A 369 9.21 -16.24 14.56
CA GLY A 369 8.06 -16.16 15.47
C GLY A 369 8.21 -17.08 16.69
N ASP A 370 8.57 -18.35 16.46
CA ASP A 370 8.82 -19.32 17.52
C ASP A 370 9.97 -18.85 18.45
N PHE A 371 11.06 -18.35 17.86
CA PHE A 371 12.18 -17.75 18.62
C PHE A 371 11.75 -16.56 19.48
N MET A 372 10.91 -15.66 18.98
CA MET A 372 10.41 -14.52 19.75
C MET A 372 9.57 -14.95 20.96
N GLN A 373 8.79 -16.03 20.82
CA GLN A 373 8.01 -16.60 21.93
C GLN A 373 8.91 -17.23 22.99
N ASP A 374 9.93 -17.99 22.57
CA ASP A 374 10.93 -18.59 23.48
C ASP A 374 11.75 -17.50 24.19
N TYR A 375 12.14 -16.45 23.47
CA TYR A 375 12.84 -15.31 24.02
C TYR A 375 12.02 -14.59 25.10
N HIS A 376 10.74 -14.31 24.84
CA HIS A 376 9.87 -13.65 25.81
C HIS A 376 9.68 -14.51 27.06
N SER A 377 9.54 -15.82 26.89
CA SER A 377 9.46 -16.79 27.99
C SER A 377 10.74 -16.80 28.84
N ALA A 378 11.92 -16.79 28.21
CA ALA A 378 13.20 -16.73 28.89
C ALA A 378 13.42 -15.39 29.62
N GLN A 379 13.03 -14.28 29.01
CA GLN A 379 13.08 -12.95 29.64
C GLN A 379 12.22 -12.92 30.91
N LEU A 380 10.98 -13.42 30.85
CA LEU A 380 10.08 -13.49 32.00
C LEU A 380 10.66 -14.33 33.14
N LEU A 381 11.27 -15.48 32.84
CA LEU A 381 11.93 -16.33 33.84
C LEU A 381 13.11 -15.61 34.51
N VAL A 382 13.93 -14.92 33.73
CA VAL A 382 15.07 -14.16 34.25
C VAL A 382 14.60 -12.96 35.10
N THR A 383 13.44 -12.37 34.79
CA THR A 383 12.78 -11.33 35.61
C THR A 383 12.16 -11.87 36.88
N ALA A 384 11.53 -13.04 36.82
CA ALA A 384 10.95 -13.67 37.99
C ALA A 384 12.00 -14.12 39.01
N GLU A 385 13.15 -14.63 38.57
CA GLU A 385 14.25 -15.08 39.45
C GLU A 385 15.16 -13.95 39.95
N GLY A 386 15.01 -12.71 39.44
CA GLY A 386 15.88 -11.58 39.82
C GLY A 386 17.35 -11.73 39.38
N ALA A 387 17.66 -12.72 38.53
CA ALA A 387 19.01 -13.05 38.06
C ALA A 387 19.52 -12.16 36.91
N HIS A 388 18.95 -10.95 36.75
CA HIS A 388 19.21 -10.01 35.66
C HIS A 388 20.69 -9.73 35.39
N LYS A 389 21.50 -9.64 36.45
CA LYS A 389 22.93 -9.35 36.33
C LYS A 389 23.74 -10.53 35.79
N ALA A 390 23.28 -11.78 35.99
CA ALA A 390 23.98 -12.97 35.52
C ALA A 390 23.80 -13.19 34.00
N PHE A 391 22.64 -12.78 33.46
CA PHE A 391 22.29 -12.98 32.04
C PHE A 391 22.40 -11.73 31.17
N ALA A 392 22.75 -10.57 31.75
CA ALA A 392 22.88 -9.30 31.02
C ALA A 392 23.80 -9.41 29.79
N GLY A 393 24.96 -10.07 29.92
CA GLY A 393 25.89 -10.26 28.79
C GLY A 393 25.34 -11.13 27.66
N LEU A 394 24.47 -12.11 27.98
CA LEU A 394 23.80 -12.95 26.99
C LEU A 394 22.72 -12.15 26.24
N PHE A 395 21.95 -11.32 26.94
CA PHE A 395 20.97 -10.43 26.30
C PHE A 395 21.63 -9.36 25.43
N THR A 396 22.77 -8.79 25.85
CA THR A 396 23.54 -7.87 25.01
C THR A 396 24.07 -8.54 23.75
N ALA A 397 24.64 -9.76 23.87
CA ALA A 397 25.11 -10.51 22.70
C ALA A 397 23.97 -10.86 21.74
N LEU A 398 22.78 -11.18 22.26
CA LEU A 398 21.59 -11.43 21.46
C LEU A 398 21.11 -10.14 20.76
N ALA A 399 21.11 -9.00 21.45
CA ALA A 399 20.78 -7.70 20.89
C ALA A 399 21.72 -7.30 19.74
N ASP A 400 23.03 -7.56 19.87
CA ASP A 400 24.01 -7.33 18.81
C ASP A 400 23.76 -8.23 17.59
N LEU A 401 23.39 -9.50 17.82
CA LEU A 401 23.10 -10.45 16.74
C LEU A 401 21.82 -10.04 15.98
N VAL A 402 20.77 -9.65 16.71
CA VAL A 402 19.52 -9.14 16.14
C VAL A 402 19.75 -7.81 15.43
N GLY A 403 20.60 -6.93 15.97
CA GLY A 403 20.98 -5.67 15.32
C GLY A 403 21.69 -5.88 13.98
N LYS A 404 22.63 -6.84 13.90
CA LYS A 404 23.27 -7.24 12.64
C LYS A 404 22.27 -7.82 11.65
N PHE A 405 21.43 -8.75 12.10
CA PHE A 405 20.38 -9.35 11.27
C PHE A 405 19.40 -8.28 10.75
N HIS A 406 18.99 -7.33 11.59
CA HIS A 406 18.14 -6.21 11.17
C HIS A 406 18.81 -5.33 10.10
N GLY A 407 20.11 -5.06 10.22
CA GLY A 407 20.88 -4.33 9.21
C GLY A 407 20.93 -5.08 7.87
N GLU A 408 21.16 -6.39 7.89
CA GLU A 408 21.15 -7.24 6.70
C GLU A 408 19.74 -7.29 6.06
N LEU A 409 18.69 -7.34 6.87
CA LEU A 409 17.31 -7.38 6.42
C LEU A 409 16.89 -6.04 5.77
N GLN A 410 17.29 -4.90 6.36
CA GLN A 410 17.11 -3.59 5.72
C GLN A 410 17.90 -3.45 4.42
N ALA A 411 19.13 -3.99 4.36
CA ALA A 411 19.93 -3.97 3.14
C ALA A 411 19.28 -4.81 2.02
N ALA A 412 18.77 -5.99 2.36
CA ALA A 412 18.03 -6.84 1.43
C ALA A 412 16.71 -6.18 0.97
N ALA A 413 15.98 -5.53 1.88
CA ALA A 413 14.73 -4.83 1.56
C ALA A 413 14.92 -3.58 0.68
N ARG A 414 16.12 -2.99 0.67
CA ARG A 414 16.47 -1.88 -0.24
C ARG A 414 16.98 -2.36 -1.60
N ALA A 415 17.41 -3.60 -1.71
CA ALA A 415 17.98 -4.20 -2.91
C ALA A 415 16.94 -4.98 -3.74
N ALA A 416 15.85 -5.41 -3.11
CA ALA A 416 14.62 -5.88 -3.75
C ALA A 416 13.80 -4.68 -4.25
#